data_AF-A0A7W4EMR2-F1
#
_entry.id   AF-A0A7W4EMR2-F1
#
_cell.length_a   1.000
_cell.length_b   1.000
_cell.length_c   1.000
_cell.angle_alpha   90.00
_cell.angle_beta   90.00
_cell.angle_gamma   90.00
#
_symmetry.space_group_name_H-M   'P 1'
#
loop_
_entity.id
_entity.type
_entity.pdbx_description
1 polymer ?
#
loop_
_entity_poly.entity_id
_entity_poly.type
_entity_poly.pdbx_seq_one_letter_code
_entity_poly.pdbx_strand_id
1 'polypeptide(L)'
;MSTGAIDTVSIARTFDINLIYARRVFQSISAAYDAKEIQNLIAQKPKPFVKWVGGKRQLLKQFRDLELYPPEFFDPIENTYYEPFVGGGAVFFDLLPEHAELSDLNRELVIAYNVIKNNVDELIELLKQHRYDKEYYLDIRAKNIDELQDIEIASRFIFLNKTGFNGLYRVNRKGQFNVPFGRYKNPVICDEENLRRVSKALQNVTIKHQDYSSVLKSAKKGDFIYFDPPYYPLNQTSSFTAYTSEKFLEKEQIELRNTFITLHKRGCYVMLSNSDTLFINDLYANIDGVTIHKIIAGRAINSKGSRRGKITEVLVTNY
;
A
#
# COMPACT_ATOMS: atom_id res chain seq x y z
N MET A 1 13.77 33.74 -23.33
CA MET A 1 13.76 32.59 -22.41
C MET A 1 12.79 31.58 -22.98
N SER A 2 13.27 30.40 -23.37
CA SER A 2 12.47 29.37 -24.03
C SER A 2 11.29 28.99 -23.14
N THR A 3 10.07 29.27 -23.61
CA THR A 3 8.84 28.68 -23.09
C THR A 3 8.84 27.21 -23.55
N GLY A 4 9.59 26.36 -22.86
CA GLY A 4 9.50 24.92 -23.07
C GLY A 4 8.05 24.51 -22.86
N ALA A 5 7.44 23.87 -23.87
CA ALA A 5 6.10 23.33 -23.75
C ALA A 5 6.04 22.41 -22.53
N ILE A 6 5.04 22.57 -21.67
CA ILE A 6 4.88 21.67 -20.53
C ILE A 6 4.36 20.34 -21.04
N ASP A 7 5.02 19.30 -20.57
CA ASP A 7 4.69 17.92 -20.84
C ASP A 7 4.69 17.16 -19.51
N THR A 8 4.26 15.90 -19.56
CA THR A 8 4.20 15.02 -18.39
C THR A 8 5.57 14.85 -17.72
N VAL A 9 6.65 14.79 -18.50
CA VAL A 9 8.00 14.51 -17.99
C VAL A 9 8.53 15.73 -17.22
N SER A 10 8.30 16.94 -17.74
CA SER A 10 8.68 18.17 -17.08
C SER A 10 7.90 18.39 -15.78
N ILE A 11 6.61 18.04 -15.73
CA ILE A 11 5.83 18.04 -14.48
C ILE A 11 6.40 17.04 -13.48
N ALA A 12 6.64 15.79 -13.89
CA ALA A 12 7.16 14.74 -13.01
C ALA A 12 8.49 15.16 -12.33
N ARG A 13 9.43 15.69 -13.13
CA ARG A 13 10.73 16.16 -12.65
C ARG A 13 10.62 17.40 -11.76
N THR A 14 9.81 18.39 -12.15
CA THR A 14 9.70 19.67 -11.42
C THR A 14 9.10 19.49 -10.04
N PHE A 15 8.11 18.60 -9.92
CA PHE A 15 7.35 18.42 -8.67
C PHE A 15 7.72 17.14 -7.89
N ASP A 16 8.74 16.40 -8.32
CA ASP A 16 9.18 15.12 -7.73
C ASP A 16 8.02 14.12 -7.53
N ILE A 17 7.29 13.87 -8.61
CA ILE A 17 6.21 12.88 -8.66
C ILE A 17 6.48 11.85 -9.76
N ASN A 18 5.89 10.66 -9.64
CA ASN A 18 6.01 9.63 -10.67
C ASN A 18 5.24 10.03 -11.95
N LEU A 19 5.65 9.44 -13.09
CA LEU A 19 5.09 9.74 -14.40
C LEU A 19 3.60 9.41 -14.51
N ILE A 20 3.13 8.34 -13.86
CA ILE A 20 1.69 7.96 -13.88
C ILE A 20 0.86 9.09 -13.27
N TYR A 21 1.24 9.58 -12.09
CA TYR A 21 0.53 10.68 -11.45
C TYR A 21 0.70 12.00 -12.21
N ALA A 22 1.88 12.25 -12.78
CA ALA A 22 2.14 13.43 -13.60
C ALA A 22 1.21 13.50 -14.82
N ARG A 23 0.91 12.36 -15.49
CA ARG A 23 -0.05 12.31 -16.61
C ARG A 23 -1.44 12.74 -16.15
N ARG A 24 -1.88 12.24 -14.99
CA ARG A 24 -3.18 12.60 -14.41
C ARG A 24 -3.26 14.09 -14.05
N VAL A 25 -2.19 14.65 -13.49
CA VAL A 25 -2.09 16.10 -13.22
C VAL A 25 -2.15 16.88 -14.52
N PHE A 26 -1.38 16.49 -15.54
CA PHE A 26 -1.36 17.13 -16.85
C PHE A 26 -2.74 17.14 -17.54
N GLN A 27 -3.52 16.07 -17.40
CA GLN A 27 -4.90 15.99 -17.90
C GLN A 27 -5.90 16.84 -17.10
N SER A 28 -5.56 17.22 -15.86
CA SER A 28 -6.46 17.95 -14.94
C SER A 28 -6.25 19.46 -14.95
N ILE A 29 -5.16 19.96 -15.54
CA ILE A 29 -4.84 21.39 -15.60
C ILE A 29 -5.42 22.05 -16.85
N SER A 30 -5.67 23.36 -16.76
CA SER A 30 -6.07 24.14 -17.93
C SER A 30 -4.94 24.24 -18.97
N ALA A 31 -5.27 24.62 -20.22
CA ALA A 31 -4.29 24.74 -21.30
C ALA A 31 -3.16 25.76 -21.04
N ALA A 32 -3.32 26.63 -20.04
CA ALA A 32 -2.28 27.55 -19.60
C ALA A 32 -1.54 26.96 -18.39
N TYR A 33 -0.20 26.97 -18.46
CA TYR A 33 0.64 26.56 -17.34
C TYR A 33 0.43 27.43 -16.11
N ASP A 34 -0.03 26.82 -15.01
CA ASP A 34 0.03 27.43 -13.69
C ASP A 34 0.68 26.46 -12.69
N ALA A 35 1.93 26.78 -12.31
CA ALA A 35 2.66 26.01 -11.30
C ALA A 35 1.93 25.98 -9.94
N LYS A 36 1.16 27.03 -9.61
CA LYS A 36 0.38 27.11 -8.38
C LYS A 36 -0.82 26.17 -8.43
N GLU A 37 -1.49 26.05 -9.57
CA GLU A 37 -2.56 25.08 -9.79
C GLU A 37 -2.03 23.65 -9.61
N ILE A 38 -0.90 23.31 -10.24
CA ILE A 38 -0.25 22.00 -10.09
C ILE A 38 0.13 21.73 -8.63
N GLN A 39 0.74 22.70 -7.94
CA GLN A 39 1.13 22.53 -6.55
C GLN A 39 -0.08 22.30 -5.64
N ASN A 40 -1.20 22.97 -5.90
CA ASN A 40 -2.46 22.75 -5.18
C ASN A 40 -3.03 21.35 -5.42
N LEU A 41 -3.00 20.85 -6.66
CA LEU A 41 -3.42 19.48 -6.99
C LEU A 41 -2.57 18.44 -6.26
N ILE A 42 -1.25 18.63 -6.23
CA ILE A 42 -0.33 17.73 -5.54
C ILE A 42 -0.52 17.78 -4.01
N ALA A 43 -0.77 18.96 -3.43
CA ALA A 43 -1.08 19.10 -2.01
C ALA A 43 -2.39 18.40 -1.61
N GLN A 44 -3.30 18.20 -2.58
CA GLN A 44 -4.55 17.47 -2.41
C GLN A 44 -4.43 15.96 -2.63
N LYS A 45 -3.22 15.45 -2.94
CA LYS A 45 -2.99 14.01 -3.13
C LYS A 45 -3.42 13.21 -1.89
N PRO A 46 -4.26 12.18 -2.04
CA PRO A 46 -4.64 11.30 -0.93
C PRO A 46 -3.41 10.57 -0.38
N LYS A 47 -3.50 10.18 0.89
CA LYS A 47 -2.49 9.37 1.58
C LYS A 47 -3.16 8.16 2.24
N PRO A 48 -2.41 7.08 2.53
CA PRO A 48 -2.88 5.96 3.35
C PRO A 48 -3.68 6.41 4.56
N PHE A 49 -4.92 5.94 4.68
CA PHE A 49 -5.81 6.31 5.79
C PHE A 49 -5.47 5.56 7.09
N VAL A 50 -4.76 4.44 7.01
CA VAL A 50 -4.26 3.65 8.15
C VAL A 50 -2.74 3.66 8.26
N LYS A 51 -2.24 3.46 9.49
CA LYS A 51 -0.88 3.02 9.72
C LYS A 51 -0.80 1.53 9.41
N TRP A 52 0.15 1.13 8.59
CA TRP A 52 0.30 -0.27 8.20
C TRP A 52 1.74 -0.72 8.37
N VAL A 53 1.93 -1.92 8.92
CA VAL A 53 3.26 -2.53 9.02
C VAL A 53 3.77 -2.80 7.61
N GLY A 54 5.03 -2.47 7.35
CA GLY A 54 5.62 -2.60 6.00
C GLY A 54 5.27 -1.47 5.03
N GLY A 55 4.52 -0.45 5.46
CA GLY A 55 4.10 0.66 4.59
C GLY A 55 5.26 1.35 3.87
N LYS A 56 5.20 1.34 2.53
CA LYS A 56 6.31 1.74 1.63
C LYS A 56 6.54 3.23 1.46
N ARG A 57 5.89 4.09 2.26
CA ARG A 57 5.97 5.56 2.17
C ARG A 57 7.41 6.09 2.17
N GLN A 58 8.31 5.47 2.93
CA GLN A 58 9.72 5.87 3.00
C GLN A 58 10.55 5.44 1.79
N LEU A 59 10.07 4.45 1.02
CA LEU A 59 10.76 3.90 -0.16
C LEU A 59 10.29 4.55 -1.46
N LEU A 60 9.13 5.21 -1.49
CA LEU A 60 8.57 5.81 -2.70
C LEU A 60 9.55 6.76 -3.41
N LYS A 61 10.34 7.54 -2.65
CA LYS A 61 11.37 8.40 -3.26
C LYS A 61 12.47 7.57 -3.92
N GLN A 62 12.97 6.54 -3.26
CA GLN A 62 13.95 5.62 -3.86
C GLN A 62 13.38 4.91 -5.09
N PHE A 63 12.10 4.52 -5.09
CA PHE A 63 11.46 3.94 -6.27
C PHE A 63 11.48 4.91 -7.46
N ARG A 64 11.24 6.20 -7.23
CA ARG A 64 11.34 7.23 -8.30
C ARG A 64 12.77 7.49 -8.73
N ASP A 65 13.68 7.72 -7.77
CA ASP A 65 15.08 8.08 -8.04
C ASP A 65 15.82 6.97 -8.80
N LEU A 66 15.46 5.71 -8.56
CA LEU A 66 16.02 4.54 -9.22
C LEU A 66 15.20 4.11 -10.45
N GLU A 67 14.18 4.90 -10.84
CA GLU A 67 13.31 4.63 -12.00
C GLU A 67 12.68 3.23 -11.97
N LEU A 68 12.28 2.77 -10.76
CA LEU A 68 11.75 1.42 -10.49
C LEU A 68 10.23 1.32 -10.60
N TYR A 69 9.55 2.42 -10.91
CA TYR A 69 8.16 2.36 -11.33
C TYR A 69 8.07 1.90 -12.78
N PRO A 70 6.93 1.36 -13.24
CA PRO A 70 6.83 0.81 -14.58
C PRO A 70 7.26 1.85 -15.63
N PRO A 71 7.84 1.36 -16.74
CA PRO A 71 8.41 2.22 -17.77
C PRO A 71 7.34 3.11 -18.40
N GLU A 72 7.74 4.14 -19.15
CA GLU A 72 6.84 5.05 -19.87
C GLU A 72 5.80 4.33 -20.75
N PHE A 73 6.09 3.09 -21.15
CA PHE A 73 5.23 2.23 -21.94
C PHE A 73 4.02 1.64 -21.17
N PHE A 74 3.95 1.77 -19.84
CA PHE A 74 2.69 1.51 -19.14
C PHE A 74 1.69 2.60 -19.54
N ASP A 75 0.63 2.19 -20.24
CA ASP A 75 -0.48 3.08 -20.57
C ASP A 75 -1.53 3.05 -19.44
N PRO A 76 -1.65 4.11 -18.62
CA PRO A 76 -2.58 4.16 -17.49
C PRO A 76 -4.05 4.25 -17.92
N ILE A 77 -4.33 4.46 -19.21
CA ILE A 77 -5.68 4.51 -19.76
C ILE A 77 -6.14 3.09 -20.12
N GLU A 78 -5.32 2.33 -20.83
CA GLU A 78 -5.70 1.00 -21.36
C GLU A 78 -5.32 -0.18 -20.45
N ASN A 79 -4.36 0.03 -19.54
CA ASN A 79 -3.84 -1.00 -18.64
C ASN A 79 -4.30 -0.79 -17.20
N THR A 80 -4.38 -1.90 -16.48
CA THR A 80 -4.81 -1.93 -15.09
C THR A 80 -3.61 -2.06 -14.16
N TYR A 81 -3.63 -1.32 -13.06
CA TYR A 81 -2.71 -1.51 -11.94
C TYR A 81 -3.26 -2.54 -10.96
N TYR A 82 -2.45 -3.52 -10.57
CA TYR A 82 -2.80 -4.48 -9.53
C TYR A 82 -1.87 -4.32 -8.34
N GLU A 83 -2.45 -4.26 -7.13
CA GLU A 83 -1.70 -4.35 -5.88
C GLU A 83 -2.28 -5.46 -5.00
N PRO A 84 -1.93 -6.73 -5.29
CA PRO A 84 -2.16 -7.81 -4.36
C PRO A 84 -1.24 -7.60 -3.14
N PHE A 85 -1.80 -7.70 -1.93
CA PHE A 85 -1.20 -7.25 -0.66
C PHE A 85 -1.20 -5.73 -0.47
N VAL A 86 -2.30 -5.06 -0.82
CA VAL A 86 -2.39 -3.58 -0.77
C VAL A 86 -2.00 -3.00 0.58
N GLY A 87 -2.37 -3.65 1.69
CA GLY A 87 -2.10 -3.11 3.03
C GLY A 87 -2.57 -1.67 3.18
N GLY A 88 -1.66 -0.73 3.48
CA GLY A 88 -1.98 0.70 3.55
C GLY A 88 -2.12 1.42 2.20
N GLY A 89 -1.81 0.76 1.08
CA GLY A 89 -1.90 1.29 -0.28
C GLY A 89 -0.89 2.39 -0.58
N ALA A 90 0.30 2.35 0.03
CA ALA A 90 1.28 3.43 -0.11
C ALA A 90 1.75 3.64 -1.56
N VAL A 91 1.88 2.55 -2.34
CA VAL A 91 2.25 2.61 -3.75
C VAL A 91 1.04 3.03 -4.59
N PHE A 92 -0.13 2.42 -4.40
CA PHE A 92 -1.37 2.87 -5.05
C PHE A 92 -1.60 4.38 -4.90
N PHE A 93 -1.55 4.92 -3.68
CA PHE A 93 -1.75 6.36 -3.45
C PHE A 93 -0.62 7.23 -3.98
N ASP A 94 0.57 6.67 -4.25
CA ASP A 94 1.62 7.40 -4.95
C ASP A 94 1.34 7.45 -6.45
N LEU A 95 0.93 6.35 -7.06
CA LEU A 95 0.71 6.24 -8.51
C LEU A 95 -0.61 6.87 -8.97
N LEU A 96 -1.69 6.66 -8.21
CA LEU A 96 -3.07 7.06 -8.52
C LEU A 96 -3.49 6.74 -9.97
N PRO A 97 -3.33 5.48 -10.41
CA PRO A 97 -3.78 5.03 -11.72
C PRO A 97 -5.29 5.24 -11.87
N GLU A 98 -5.75 5.36 -13.11
CA GLU A 98 -7.17 5.50 -13.41
C GLU A 98 -7.93 4.19 -13.16
N HIS A 99 -7.35 3.06 -13.60
CA HIS A 99 -7.87 1.72 -13.38
C HIS A 99 -6.96 0.93 -12.45
N ALA A 100 -7.53 0.40 -11.37
CA ALA A 100 -6.81 -0.48 -10.46
C ALA A 100 -7.67 -1.58 -9.85
N GLU A 101 -7.03 -2.70 -9.52
CA GLU A 101 -7.56 -3.74 -8.64
C GLU A 101 -6.63 -3.94 -7.42
N LEU A 102 -7.17 -3.63 -6.25
CA LEU A 102 -6.49 -3.77 -4.97
C LEU A 102 -7.04 -4.99 -4.25
N SER A 103 -6.17 -5.78 -3.61
CA SER A 103 -6.63 -6.91 -2.80
C SER A 103 -5.75 -7.18 -1.59
N ASP A 104 -6.38 -7.73 -0.55
CA ASP A 104 -5.73 -8.17 0.68
C ASP A 104 -6.51 -9.36 1.27
N LEU A 105 -5.84 -10.16 2.10
CA LEU A 105 -6.49 -11.22 2.88
C LEU A 105 -7.09 -10.69 4.19
N ASN A 106 -6.80 -9.45 4.57
CA ASN A 106 -7.41 -8.81 5.72
C ASN A 106 -8.82 -8.30 5.40
N ARG A 107 -9.85 -9.03 5.85
CA ARG A 107 -11.26 -8.69 5.64
C ARG A 107 -11.64 -7.31 6.19
N GLU A 108 -11.21 -6.96 7.40
CA GLU A 108 -11.53 -5.65 8.01
C GLU A 108 -10.93 -4.48 7.21
N LEU A 109 -9.71 -4.65 6.70
CA LEU A 109 -9.06 -3.66 5.84
C LEU A 109 -9.84 -3.47 4.52
N VAL A 110 -10.20 -4.57 3.86
CA VAL A 110 -10.95 -4.53 2.59
C VAL A 110 -12.33 -3.91 2.78
N ILE A 111 -13.03 -4.22 3.88
CA ILE A 111 -14.28 -3.57 4.25
C ILE A 111 -14.06 -2.08 4.44
N ALA A 112 -13.03 -1.67 5.19
CA ALA A 112 -12.74 -0.25 5.40
C ALA A 112 -12.47 0.52 4.10
N TYR A 113 -11.71 -0.05 3.16
CA TYR A 113 -11.53 0.55 1.83
C TYR A 113 -12.85 0.71 1.08
N ASN A 114 -13.70 -0.31 1.04
CA ASN A 114 -14.99 -0.26 0.34
C ASN A 114 -15.98 0.71 1.00
N VAL A 115 -16.00 0.79 2.33
CA VAL A 115 -16.80 1.77 3.06
C VAL A 115 -16.31 3.19 2.80
N ILE A 116 -15.00 3.44 2.77
CA ILE A 116 -14.48 4.77 2.38
C ILE A 116 -14.86 5.08 0.92
N LYS A 117 -14.84 4.09 0.03
CA LYS A 117 -15.24 4.29 -1.37
C LYS A 117 -16.72 4.70 -1.49
N ASN A 118 -17.62 4.05 -0.74
CA ASN A 118 -19.06 4.14 -0.99
C ASN A 118 -19.86 4.97 0.05
N ASN A 119 -19.36 5.10 1.29
CA ASN A 119 -20.10 5.64 2.44
C ASN A 119 -19.23 6.57 3.30
N VAL A 120 -18.36 7.37 2.67
CA VAL A 120 -17.35 8.18 3.39
C VAL A 120 -17.95 9.17 4.39
N ASP A 121 -19.05 9.82 4.04
CA ASP A 121 -19.72 10.81 4.89
C ASP A 121 -20.27 10.19 6.18
N GLU A 122 -20.97 9.07 6.05
CA GLU A 122 -21.49 8.31 7.19
C GLU A 122 -20.35 7.80 8.08
N LEU A 123 -19.26 7.32 7.47
CA LEU A 123 -18.08 6.87 8.20
C LEU A 123 -17.44 8.03 9.00
N ILE A 124 -17.33 9.22 8.41
CA ILE A 124 -16.80 10.41 9.08
C ILE A 124 -17.62 10.74 10.34
N GLU A 125 -18.94 10.70 10.24
CA GLU A 125 -19.81 10.99 11.38
C GLU A 125 -19.66 9.97 12.51
N LEU A 126 -19.51 8.67 12.19
CA LEU A 126 -19.20 7.66 13.22
C LEU A 126 -17.81 7.84 13.82
N LEU A 127 -16.80 8.17 13.00
CA LEU A 127 -15.43 8.36 13.49
C LEU A 127 -15.31 9.56 14.44
N LYS A 128 -16.10 10.62 14.23
CA LYS A 128 -16.18 11.79 15.12
C LYS A 128 -16.76 11.46 16.49
N GLN A 129 -17.53 10.38 16.62
CA GLN A 129 -18.14 9.97 17.90
C GLN A 129 -17.16 9.20 18.80
N HIS A 130 -16.06 8.68 18.26
CA HIS A 130 -15.09 7.94 19.03
C HIS A 130 -14.33 8.83 20.03
N ARG A 131 -14.09 8.29 21.22
CA ARG A 131 -13.36 8.97 22.30
C ARG A 131 -12.01 8.30 22.50
N TYR A 132 -10.95 9.10 22.66
CA TYR A 132 -9.63 8.58 22.98
C TYR A 132 -9.50 8.32 24.48
N ASP A 133 -10.06 7.19 24.89
CA ASP A 133 -10.14 6.72 26.28
C ASP A 133 -9.82 5.22 26.34
N LYS A 134 -9.16 4.77 27.41
CA LYS A 134 -8.62 3.40 27.47
C LYS A 134 -9.73 2.37 27.66
N GLU A 135 -10.68 2.65 28.55
CA GLU A 135 -11.81 1.79 28.85
C GLU A 135 -12.70 1.68 27.60
N TYR A 136 -13.03 2.82 26.99
CA TYR A 136 -13.74 2.86 25.71
C TYR A 136 -13.01 2.09 24.60
N TYR A 137 -11.68 2.20 24.51
CA TYR A 137 -10.90 1.43 23.55
C TYR A 137 -11.06 -0.08 23.76
N LEU A 138 -11.02 -0.54 25.01
CA LEU A 138 -11.16 -1.95 25.34
C LEU A 138 -12.55 -2.48 24.97
N ASP A 139 -13.60 -1.68 25.18
CA ASP A 139 -14.98 -2.01 24.80
C ASP A 139 -15.11 -2.14 23.28
N ILE A 140 -14.65 -1.14 22.52
CA ILE A 140 -14.67 -1.18 21.05
C ILE A 140 -13.84 -2.36 20.52
N ARG A 141 -12.69 -2.64 21.14
CA ARG A 141 -11.82 -3.77 20.76
C ARG A 141 -12.51 -5.12 20.97
N ALA A 142 -13.29 -5.26 22.04
CA ALA A 142 -13.96 -6.51 22.40
C ALA A 142 -15.15 -6.86 21.49
N LYS A 143 -15.68 -5.90 20.72
CA LYS A 143 -16.79 -6.15 19.78
C LYS A 143 -16.46 -7.27 18.79
N ASN A 144 -17.42 -8.17 18.60
CA ASN A 144 -17.38 -9.22 17.59
C ASN A 144 -17.70 -8.63 16.22
N ILE A 145 -16.80 -8.77 15.24
CA ILE A 145 -16.98 -8.16 13.92
C ILE A 145 -18.11 -8.82 13.12
N ASP A 146 -18.44 -10.09 13.40
CA ASP A 146 -19.50 -10.81 12.69
C ASP A 146 -20.92 -10.38 13.11
N GLU A 147 -21.02 -9.55 14.15
CA GLU A 147 -22.27 -8.96 14.65
C GLU A 147 -22.45 -7.50 14.22
N LEU A 148 -21.47 -6.94 13.48
CA LEU A 148 -21.44 -5.54 13.08
C LEU A 148 -21.76 -5.37 11.59
N GLN A 149 -22.33 -4.22 11.24
CA GLN A 149 -22.45 -3.80 9.84
C GLN A 149 -21.08 -3.33 9.31
N ASP A 150 -20.89 -3.38 7.99
CA ASP A 150 -19.61 -2.98 7.34
C ASP A 150 -19.16 -1.57 7.74
N ILE A 151 -20.09 -0.62 7.83
CA ILE A 151 -19.82 0.77 8.25
C ILE A 151 -19.26 0.83 9.69
N GLU A 152 -19.78 0.00 10.60
CA GLU A 152 -19.32 -0.10 11.99
C GLU A 152 -17.97 -0.82 12.08
N ILE A 153 -17.75 -1.85 11.26
CA ILE A 153 -16.48 -2.56 11.14
C ILE A 153 -15.39 -1.59 10.69
N ALA A 154 -15.64 -0.79 9.65
CA ALA A 154 -14.71 0.20 9.14
C ALA A 154 -14.38 1.28 10.18
N SER A 155 -15.40 1.82 10.84
CA SER A 155 -15.23 2.83 11.90
C SER A 155 -14.39 2.28 13.06
N ARG A 156 -14.75 1.09 13.56
CA ARG A 156 -14.00 0.35 14.59
C ARG A 156 -12.55 0.11 14.16
N PHE A 157 -12.32 -0.39 12.96
CA PHE A 157 -10.99 -0.72 12.44
C PHE A 157 -10.08 0.52 12.41
N ILE A 158 -10.55 1.63 11.86
CA ILE A 158 -9.79 2.89 11.81
C ILE A 158 -9.52 3.41 13.22
N PHE A 159 -10.52 3.44 14.10
CA PHE A 159 -10.35 3.87 15.48
C PHE A 159 -9.28 3.04 16.21
N LEU A 160 -9.36 1.71 16.13
CA LEU A 160 -8.38 0.82 16.76
C LEU A 160 -6.98 0.98 16.17
N ASN A 161 -6.86 1.24 14.87
CA ASN A 161 -5.58 1.52 14.23
C ASN A 161 -4.96 2.86 14.69
N LYS A 162 -5.77 3.91 14.82
CA LYS A 162 -5.29 5.24 15.21
C LYS A 162 -4.95 5.33 16.69
N THR A 163 -5.62 4.55 17.53
CA THR A 163 -5.49 4.61 19.00
C THR A 163 -4.76 3.41 19.61
N GLY A 164 -4.59 2.31 18.88
CA GLY A 164 -3.83 1.13 19.31
C GLY A 164 -2.32 1.31 19.21
N PHE A 165 -1.57 0.49 19.96
CA PHE A 165 -0.11 0.54 20.03
C PHE A 165 0.54 0.43 18.64
N ASN A 166 1.32 1.45 18.28
CA ASN A 166 2.02 1.63 17.00
C ASN A 166 1.16 1.51 15.72
N GLY A 167 -0.18 1.54 15.84
CA GLY A 167 -1.09 1.28 14.71
C GLY A 167 -0.88 -0.09 14.10
N LEU A 168 -0.50 -1.08 14.91
CA LEU A 168 -0.43 -2.47 14.48
C LEU A 168 -1.83 -3.00 14.19
N TYR A 169 -1.92 -3.92 13.24
CA TYR A 169 -3.04 -4.85 13.14
C TYR A 169 -2.53 -6.24 13.54
N ARG A 170 -3.15 -6.84 14.56
CA ARG A 170 -2.78 -8.17 15.05
C ARG A 170 -3.99 -8.86 15.64
N VAL A 171 -4.15 -10.13 15.27
CA VAL A 171 -5.21 -11.00 15.78
C VAL A 171 -4.63 -12.17 16.56
N ASN A 172 -5.43 -12.75 17.46
CA ASN A 172 -5.10 -14.02 18.12
C ASN A 172 -5.46 -15.21 17.20
N ARG A 173 -5.24 -16.45 17.68
CA ARG A 173 -5.59 -17.68 16.93
C ARG A 173 -7.09 -17.85 16.65
N LYS A 174 -7.96 -17.09 17.33
CA LYS A 174 -9.40 -17.04 17.11
C LYS A 174 -9.81 -15.90 16.16
N GLY A 175 -8.85 -15.23 15.52
CA GLY A 175 -9.13 -14.10 14.63
C GLY A 175 -9.48 -12.79 15.34
N GLN A 176 -9.41 -12.73 16.67
CA GLN A 176 -9.82 -11.54 17.42
C GLN A 176 -8.67 -10.55 17.54
N PHE A 177 -8.93 -9.28 17.23
CA PHE A 177 -7.96 -8.19 17.36
C PHE A 177 -7.46 -8.06 18.81
N ASN A 178 -6.13 -8.05 19.01
CA ASN A 178 -5.51 -8.12 20.34
C ASN A 178 -4.37 -7.10 20.56
N VAL A 179 -4.36 -6.00 19.82
CA VAL A 179 -3.38 -4.91 20.04
C VAL A 179 -3.78 -4.14 21.31
N PRO A 180 -2.83 -3.79 22.20
CA PRO A 180 -3.11 -2.98 23.37
C PRO A 180 -3.34 -1.50 23.01
N PHE A 181 -3.99 -0.77 23.92
CA PHE A 181 -4.15 0.68 23.81
C PHE A 181 -2.80 1.38 23.65
N GLY A 182 -2.70 2.28 22.66
CA GLY A 182 -1.52 3.11 22.43
C GLY A 182 -1.53 4.34 23.31
N ARG A 183 -0.34 4.89 23.61
CA ARG A 183 -0.19 6.12 24.39
C ARG A 183 0.25 7.26 23.48
N TYR A 184 -0.70 7.88 22.81
CA TYR A 184 -0.55 9.07 21.99
C TYR A 184 -1.00 10.34 22.73
N LYS A 185 -0.41 11.49 22.40
CA LYS A 185 -0.83 12.79 22.98
C LYS A 185 -2.15 13.29 22.38
N ASN A 186 -2.28 13.24 21.05
CA ASN A 186 -3.48 13.64 20.33
C ASN A 186 -3.59 12.83 19.02
N PRO A 187 -4.13 11.60 19.06
CA PRO A 187 -4.27 10.79 17.86
C PRO A 187 -5.37 11.36 16.96
N VAL A 188 -5.05 11.58 15.68
CA VAL A 188 -6.06 11.94 14.67
C VAL A 188 -6.86 10.68 14.32
N ILE A 189 -8.03 10.53 14.93
CA ILE A 189 -8.97 9.43 14.66
C ILE A 189 -9.64 9.64 13.30
N CYS A 190 -10.21 10.83 13.09
CA CYS A 190 -10.88 11.23 11.85
C CYS A 190 -10.07 12.31 11.11
N ASP A 191 -9.42 11.92 10.01
CA ASP A 191 -8.82 12.84 9.04
C ASP A 191 -9.83 13.02 7.89
N GLU A 192 -10.88 13.82 8.14
CA GLU A 192 -12.03 13.98 7.22
C GLU A 192 -11.59 14.38 5.81
N GLU A 193 -10.70 15.35 5.71
CA GLU A 193 -10.20 15.82 4.43
C GLU A 193 -9.49 14.71 3.65
N ASN A 194 -8.63 13.93 4.33
CA ASN A 194 -8.00 12.79 3.67
C ASN A 194 -8.99 11.69 3.29
N LEU A 195 -9.96 11.37 4.15
CA LEU A 195 -10.96 10.34 3.86
C LEU A 195 -11.76 10.67 2.59
N ARG A 196 -12.16 11.93 2.42
CA ARG A 196 -12.83 12.39 1.18
C ARG A 196 -11.93 12.29 -0.05
N ARG A 197 -10.64 12.65 0.07
CA ARG A 197 -9.65 12.49 -1.01
C ARG A 197 -9.43 11.03 -1.37
N VAL A 198 -9.37 10.15 -0.38
CA VAL A 198 -9.26 8.69 -0.56
C VAL A 198 -10.50 8.16 -1.27
N SER A 199 -11.70 8.52 -0.80
CA SER A 199 -12.97 8.14 -1.43
C SER A 199 -13.00 8.52 -2.92
N LYS A 200 -12.62 9.77 -3.25
CA LYS A 200 -12.52 10.24 -4.64
C LYS A 200 -11.54 9.41 -5.47
N ALA A 201 -10.39 9.04 -4.91
CA ALA A 201 -9.38 8.25 -5.61
C ALA A 201 -9.79 6.79 -5.85
N LEU A 202 -10.70 6.25 -5.05
CA LEU A 202 -11.12 4.84 -5.13
C LEU A 202 -12.33 4.60 -6.06
N GLN A 203 -12.94 5.63 -6.64
CA GLN A 203 -14.18 5.48 -7.41
C GLN A 203 -14.06 4.48 -8.58
N ASN A 204 -12.95 4.56 -9.33
CA ASN A 204 -12.66 3.67 -10.47
C ASN A 204 -11.83 2.43 -10.08
N VAL A 205 -11.71 2.15 -8.78
CA VAL A 205 -10.87 1.08 -8.25
C VAL A 205 -11.72 -0.09 -7.78
N THR A 206 -11.33 -1.29 -8.17
CA THR A 206 -11.90 -2.54 -7.67
C THR A 206 -11.14 -2.98 -6.43
N ILE A 207 -11.84 -3.30 -5.34
CA ILE A 207 -11.22 -3.66 -4.06
C ILE A 207 -11.81 -4.99 -3.58
N LYS A 208 -10.97 -6.03 -3.46
CA LYS A 208 -11.44 -7.41 -3.19
C LYS A 208 -10.74 -8.05 -2.00
N HIS A 209 -11.48 -8.86 -1.24
CA HIS A 209 -10.95 -9.76 -0.22
C HIS A 209 -10.62 -11.09 -0.91
N GLN A 210 -9.37 -11.26 -1.32
CA GLN A 210 -8.94 -12.43 -2.09
C GLN A 210 -7.42 -12.65 -1.98
N ASP A 211 -7.01 -13.87 -2.30
CA ASP A 211 -5.59 -14.24 -2.38
C ASP A 211 -4.91 -13.61 -3.60
N TYR A 212 -3.60 -13.36 -3.46
CA TYR A 212 -2.77 -12.69 -4.46
C TYR A 212 -2.76 -13.40 -5.81
N SER A 213 -2.89 -14.74 -5.84
CA SER A 213 -2.92 -15.53 -7.07
C SER A 213 -4.13 -15.21 -7.95
N SER A 214 -5.18 -14.58 -7.40
CA SER A 214 -6.38 -14.18 -8.16
C SER A 214 -6.06 -13.21 -9.29
N VAL A 215 -4.96 -12.46 -9.22
CA VAL A 215 -4.48 -11.58 -10.30
C VAL A 215 -4.27 -12.33 -11.62
N LEU A 216 -3.94 -13.63 -11.56
CA LEU A 216 -3.73 -14.46 -12.74
C LEU A 216 -5.01 -14.64 -13.59
N LYS A 217 -6.19 -14.39 -13.02
CA LYS A 217 -7.48 -14.54 -13.70
C LYS A 217 -7.79 -13.38 -14.65
N SER A 218 -7.28 -12.18 -14.38
CA SER A 218 -7.66 -10.95 -15.10
C SER A 218 -6.50 -10.17 -15.69
N ALA A 219 -5.30 -10.24 -15.10
CA ALA A 219 -4.16 -9.47 -15.59
C ALA A 219 -3.77 -9.87 -17.02
N LYS A 220 -3.56 -8.88 -17.88
CA LYS A 220 -3.21 -9.01 -19.29
C LYS A 220 -1.87 -8.35 -19.59
N LYS A 221 -1.35 -8.58 -20.81
CA LYS A 221 -0.15 -7.92 -21.31
C LYS A 221 -0.27 -6.39 -21.15
N GLY A 222 0.79 -5.75 -20.68
CA GLY A 222 0.83 -4.30 -20.43
C GLY A 222 0.36 -3.86 -19.04
N ASP A 223 -0.36 -4.71 -18.30
CA ASP A 223 -0.74 -4.42 -16.92
C ASP A 223 0.49 -4.33 -16.00
N PHE A 224 0.38 -3.51 -14.95
CA PHE A 224 1.41 -3.36 -13.93
C PHE A 224 0.94 -4.00 -12.62
N ILE A 225 1.73 -4.93 -12.09
CA ILE A 225 1.45 -5.63 -10.84
C ILE A 225 2.56 -5.36 -9.84
N TYR A 226 2.19 -4.84 -8.67
CA TYR A 226 3.10 -4.66 -7.55
C TYR A 226 2.75 -5.63 -6.41
N PHE A 227 3.71 -6.49 -6.06
CA PHE A 227 3.60 -7.41 -4.93
C PHE A 227 4.41 -6.91 -3.72
N ASP A 228 3.75 -6.81 -2.56
CA ASP A 228 4.37 -6.50 -1.28
C ASP A 228 3.97 -7.53 -0.21
N PRO A 229 4.39 -8.80 -0.36
CA PRO A 229 3.98 -9.87 0.53
C PRO A 229 4.53 -9.65 1.95
N PRO A 230 4.06 -10.42 2.95
CA PRO A 230 4.79 -10.54 4.20
C PRO A 230 6.23 -11.01 3.93
N TYR A 231 7.21 -10.27 4.45
CA TYR A 231 8.63 -10.48 4.13
C TYR A 231 9.16 -11.77 4.71
N TYR A 232 10.07 -12.40 3.95
CA TYR A 232 10.79 -13.55 4.44
C TYR A 232 11.65 -13.16 5.67
N PRO A 233 11.70 -13.99 6.73
CA PRO A 233 12.44 -13.63 7.94
C PRO A 233 13.94 -13.52 7.69
N LEU A 234 14.56 -12.42 8.13
CA LEU A 234 16.01 -12.20 7.95
C LEU A 234 16.88 -13.22 8.72
N ASN A 235 16.37 -13.77 9.84
CA ASN A 235 17.04 -14.81 10.63
C ASN A 235 16.06 -15.93 10.99
N GLN A 236 16.51 -17.19 11.07
CA GLN A 236 15.67 -18.33 11.49
C GLN A 236 15.00 -18.12 12.86
N THR A 237 15.65 -17.43 13.81
CA THR A 237 15.03 -17.11 15.12
C THR A 237 13.89 -16.09 15.03
N SER A 238 13.87 -15.22 14.01
CA SER A 238 12.75 -14.29 13.77
C SER A 238 11.52 -14.98 13.17
N SER A 239 11.69 -16.14 12.52
CA SER A 239 10.60 -17.01 12.05
C SER A 239 9.78 -17.63 13.20
N PHE A 240 10.39 -17.73 14.39
CA PHE A 240 9.76 -18.30 15.59
C PHE A 240 8.89 -17.27 16.34
N THR A 241 9.13 -15.98 16.13
CA THR A 241 8.44 -14.86 16.80
C THR A 241 7.35 -14.18 15.96
N ALA A 242 7.10 -14.63 14.74
CA ALA A 242 6.09 -14.03 13.86
C ALA A 242 4.69 -14.55 14.24
N TYR A 243 3.93 -13.66 14.89
CA TYR A 243 2.55 -13.87 15.35
C TYR A 243 1.56 -13.68 14.19
N THR A 244 1.41 -14.68 13.32
CA THR A 244 0.24 -14.89 12.45
C THR A 244 0.00 -16.38 12.25
N SER A 245 -1.27 -16.78 12.17
CA SER A 245 -1.73 -18.18 12.10
C SER A 245 -1.43 -18.89 10.77
N GLU A 246 -0.95 -18.17 9.76
CA GLU A 246 -0.35 -18.71 8.55
C GLU A 246 0.96 -17.93 8.31
N LYS A 247 2.08 -18.64 8.19
CA LYS A 247 3.39 -18.01 8.00
C LYS A 247 3.68 -18.00 6.50
N PHE A 248 3.88 -16.82 5.91
CA PHE A 248 4.28 -16.67 4.51
C PHE A 248 5.78 -17.00 4.38
N LEU A 249 6.12 -18.29 4.36
CA LEU A 249 7.49 -18.80 4.40
C LEU A 249 7.88 -19.38 3.03
N GLU A 250 8.74 -20.38 3.00
CA GLU A 250 9.35 -20.89 1.77
C GLU A 250 8.31 -21.32 0.74
N LYS A 251 7.28 -22.08 1.16
CA LYS A 251 6.23 -22.57 0.25
C LYS A 251 5.49 -21.41 -0.42
N GLU A 252 4.97 -20.46 0.37
CA GLU A 252 4.19 -19.34 -0.14
C GLU A 252 5.06 -18.38 -0.98
N GLN A 253 6.33 -18.20 -0.62
CA GLN A 253 7.29 -17.41 -1.42
C GLN A 253 7.57 -18.09 -2.77
N ILE A 254 7.71 -19.42 -2.82
CA ILE A 254 7.87 -20.17 -4.08
C ILE A 254 6.61 -20.07 -4.94
N GLU A 255 5.41 -20.20 -4.35
CA GLU A 255 4.14 -20.02 -5.06
C GLU A 255 3.99 -18.60 -5.62
N LEU A 256 4.39 -17.58 -4.85
CA LEU A 256 4.42 -16.19 -5.31
C LEU A 256 5.40 -15.99 -6.47
N ARG A 257 6.59 -16.60 -6.42
CA ARG A 257 7.54 -16.58 -7.53
C ARG A 257 7.00 -17.25 -8.79
N ASN A 258 6.24 -18.33 -8.65
CA ASN A 258 5.59 -18.97 -9.80
C ASN A 258 4.49 -18.09 -10.42
N THR A 259 3.73 -17.39 -9.58
CA THR A 259 2.78 -16.34 -10.00
C THR A 259 3.49 -15.21 -10.75
N PHE A 260 4.60 -14.70 -10.20
CA PHE A 260 5.45 -13.68 -10.82
C PHE A 260 5.91 -14.11 -12.22
N ILE A 261 6.47 -15.32 -12.37
CA ILE A 261 6.95 -15.84 -13.66
C ILE A 261 5.81 -15.98 -14.67
N THR A 262 4.63 -16.40 -14.22
CA THR A 262 3.46 -16.54 -15.09
C THR A 262 3.04 -15.18 -15.67
N LEU A 263 3.03 -14.13 -14.85
CA LEU A 263 2.74 -12.76 -15.28
C LEU A 263 3.84 -12.19 -16.18
N HIS A 264 5.10 -12.43 -15.85
CA HIS A 264 6.24 -12.02 -16.68
C HIS A 264 6.14 -12.64 -18.09
N LYS A 265 5.90 -13.95 -18.21
CA LYS A 265 5.71 -14.62 -19.50
C LYS A 265 4.48 -14.12 -20.27
N ARG A 266 3.47 -13.60 -19.57
CA ARG A 266 2.27 -12.98 -20.16
C ARG A 266 2.54 -11.58 -20.74
N GLY A 267 3.70 -11.00 -20.45
CA GLY A 267 4.07 -9.64 -20.86
C GLY A 267 3.47 -8.56 -19.96
N CYS A 268 3.19 -8.89 -18.70
CA CYS A 268 2.88 -7.90 -17.67
C CYS A 268 4.17 -7.27 -17.13
N TYR A 269 4.10 -6.02 -16.67
CA TYR A 269 5.15 -5.43 -15.84
C TYR A 269 4.94 -5.87 -14.40
N VAL A 270 5.96 -6.47 -13.78
CA VAL A 270 5.84 -7.01 -12.43
C VAL A 270 6.97 -6.48 -11.56
N MET A 271 6.59 -5.92 -10.41
CA MET A 271 7.49 -5.43 -9.39
C MET A 271 7.18 -6.14 -8.07
N LEU A 272 8.20 -6.56 -7.34
CA LEU A 272 8.04 -7.26 -6.06
C LEU A 272 9.04 -6.74 -5.05
N SER A 273 8.58 -6.44 -3.83
CA SER A 273 9.47 -6.08 -2.73
C SER A 273 9.60 -7.21 -1.71
N ASN A 274 10.78 -7.40 -1.14
CA ASN A 274 11.00 -8.41 -0.08
C ASN A 274 12.25 -8.11 0.75
N SER A 275 12.47 -8.91 1.79
CA SER A 275 13.72 -8.93 2.55
C SER A 275 14.93 -9.30 1.69
N ASP A 276 16.08 -8.67 1.95
CA ASP A 276 17.34 -9.07 1.34
C ASP A 276 17.94 -10.29 2.06
N THR A 277 17.59 -11.49 1.58
CA THR A 277 18.10 -12.78 2.09
C THR A 277 18.61 -13.64 0.94
N LEU A 278 19.55 -14.55 1.22
CA LEU A 278 20.07 -15.49 0.21
C LEU A 278 18.92 -16.26 -0.46
N PHE A 279 17.99 -16.79 0.33
CA PHE A 279 16.82 -17.51 -0.19
C PHE A 279 16.02 -16.69 -1.21
N ILE A 280 15.69 -15.44 -0.91
CA ILE A 280 14.93 -14.59 -1.84
C ILE A 280 15.77 -14.23 -3.07
N ASN A 281 17.06 -13.94 -2.90
CA ASN A 281 17.93 -13.63 -4.06
C ASN A 281 18.02 -14.84 -5.00
N ASP A 282 18.24 -16.05 -4.46
CA ASP A 282 18.31 -17.28 -5.24
C ASP A 282 16.98 -17.62 -5.91
N LEU A 283 15.85 -17.35 -5.24
CA LEU A 283 14.51 -17.64 -5.74
C LEU A 283 14.18 -16.87 -7.05
N TYR A 284 14.69 -15.64 -7.16
CA TYR A 284 14.50 -14.77 -8.33
C TYR A 284 15.76 -14.65 -9.21
N ALA A 285 16.84 -15.37 -8.90
CA ALA A 285 18.05 -15.39 -9.70
C ALA A 285 17.84 -16.13 -11.03
N ASN A 286 18.63 -15.75 -12.04
CA ASN A 286 18.71 -16.42 -13.34
C ASN A 286 17.36 -16.54 -14.09
N ILE A 287 16.43 -15.62 -13.85
CA ILE A 287 15.22 -15.47 -14.68
C ILE A 287 15.55 -14.42 -15.74
N ASP A 288 15.51 -14.80 -17.01
CA ASP A 288 15.81 -13.90 -18.12
C ASP A 288 14.87 -12.67 -18.12
N GLY A 289 15.42 -11.48 -18.36
CA GLY A 289 14.70 -10.22 -18.29
C GLY A 289 14.27 -9.77 -16.89
N VAL A 290 14.70 -10.45 -15.81
CA VAL A 290 14.39 -10.07 -14.41
C VAL A 290 15.63 -9.52 -13.71
N THR A 291 15.46 -8.38 -13.04
CA THR A 291 16.52 -7.68 -12.31
C THR A 291 16.19 -7.61 -10.82
N ILE A 292 17.20 -7.87 -9.97
CA ILE A 292 17.10 -7.70 -8.52
C ILE A 292 17.87 -6.44 -8.12
N HIS A 293 17.14 -5.44 -7.65
CA HIS A 293 17.66 -4.16 -7.15
C HIS A 293 17.82 -4.22 -5.63
N LYS A 294 18.83 -3.52 -5.11
CA LYS A 294 19.03 -3.33 -3.67
C LYS A 294 18.56 -1.95 -3.28
N ILE A 295 17.64 -1.88 -2.32
CA ILE A 295 17.12 -0.64 -1.77
C ILE A 295 17.36 -0.57 -0.28
N ILE A 296 17.43 0.65 0.25
CA ILE A 296 17.75 0.89 1.66
C ILE A 296 16.48 1.29 2.40
N ALA A 297 16.08 0.47 3.36
CA ALA A 297 14.94 0.76 4.25
C ALA A 297 15.39 1.14 5.67
N GLY A 298 14.72 2.14 6.24
CA GLY A 298 14.93 2.53 7.62
C GLY A 298 14.10 1.68 8.58
N ARG A 299 14.72 1.01 9.56
CA ARG A 299 13.96 0.37 10.65
C ARG A 299 13.44 1.40 11.65
N ALA A 300 12.20 1.87 11.44
CA ALA A 300 11.51 2.70 12.44
C ALA A 300 11.07 1.91 13.68
N ILE A 301 10.83 0.59 13.54
CA ILE A 301 10.19 -0.24 14.57
C ILE A 301 11.17 -1.30 15.09
N ASN A 302 12.15 -0.88 15.89
CA ASN A 302 12.91 -1.81 16.74
C ASN A 302 12.87 -1.29 18.19
N SER A 303 12.48 -2.17 19.12
CA SER A 303 12.34 -1.83 20.55
C SER A 303 13.67 -1.46 21.21
N LYS A 304 14.81 -1.80 20.59
CA LYS A 304 16.15 -1.39 21.02
C LYS A 304 16.71 -0.31 20.09
N GLY A 305 16.92 0.89 20.63
CA GLY A 305 17.43 2.06 19.89
C GLY A 305 18.78 1.83 19.20
N SER A 306 19.65 1.01 19.78
CA SER A 306 20.97 0.65 19.22
C SER A 306 20.93 -0.31 18.04
N ARG A 307 19.77 -0.89 17.71
CA ARG A 307 19.55 -1.74 16.53
C ARG A 307 18.70 -1.06 15.46
N ARG A 308 18.44 0.25 15.60
CA ARG A 308 17.93 1.06 14.49
C ARG A 308 19.10 1.26 13.53
N GLY A 309 18.91 0.83 12.29
CA GLY A 309 19.91 0.89 11.23
C GLY A 309 19.24 0.76 9.87
N LYS A 310 20.01 1.08 8.83
CA LYS A 310 19.66 0.80 7.43
C LYS A 310 19.67 -0.71 7.24
N ILE A 311 18.55 -1.28 6.80
CA ILE A 311 18.53 -2.65 6.27
C ILE A 311 18.43 -2.57 4.76
N THR A 312 19.00 -3.56 4.10
CA THR A 312 18.78 -3.75 2.68
C THR A 312 17.50 -4.55 2.48
N GLU A 313 16.69 -4.10 1.56
CA GLU A 313 15.55 -4.83 1.00
C GLU A 313 15.85 -5.09 -0.48
N VAL A 314 15.19 -6.08 -1.06
CA VAL A 314 15.25 -6.33 -2.50
C VAL A 314 14.00 -5.81 -3.17
N LEU A 315 14.19 -5.28 -4.36
CA LEU A 315 13.11 -5.05 -5.30
C LEU A 315 13.39 -5.81 -6.59
N VAL A 316 12.47 -6.67 -7.00
CA VAL A 316 12.59 -7.48 -8.21
C VAL A 316 11.69 -6.87 -9.29
N THR A 317 12.23 -6.58 -10.47
CA THR A 317 11.50 -6.06 -11.64
C THR A 317 11.75 -6.92 -12.88
N ASN A 318 10.88 -6.84 -13.88
CA ASN A 318 11.01 -7.60 -15.13
C ASN A 318 11.05 -6.72 -16.41
N TYR A 319 11.47 -5.47 -16.25
CA TYR A 319 11.55 -4.44 -17.28
C TYR A 319 12.80 -3.60 -17.11
#